data_AF-A0A915LCC3-F1
#
_entry.id   AF-A0A915LCC3-F1
#
_cell.length_a   1.000
_cell.length_b   1.000
_cell.length_c   1.000
_cell.angle_alpha   90.00
_cell.angle_beta   90.00
_cell.angle_gamma   90.00
#
_symmetry.space_group_name_H-M   'P 1'
#
loop_
_entity.id
_entity.type
_entity.pdbx_description
1 polymer ?
#
loop_
_entity_poly.entity_id
_entity_poly.type
_entity_poly.pdbx_seq_one_letter_code
_entity_poly.pdbx_strand_id
1 'polypeptide(L)'
;MAKREELIERLKCVERNLESEKIEVENGGGEEEKHLAAKLIANRIVAGCVLSQVRDERMEWNLKNAALFGFGILTTLGYGKIEPRTTQGRLFTVFYGFLGVPFTVIIFTNFGRVIYLPIVIVYICFDIGSTYVKKLYYLGRKIRNIASIKICLRVRELLVALGQNIGLEPAVLCDLDLEKLISNAIQVKEGRLNRVPQTHMFPLEDFSYGGIINLNF
;
A
#
# COMPACT_ATOMS: atom_id res chain seq x y z
N MET A 1 6.55 -19.02 19.54
CA MET A 1 5.36 -19.67 20.13
C MET A 1 5.50 -21.20 20.13
N ALA A 2 5.75 -21.86 18.98
CA ALA A 2 5.95 -23.32 18.91
C ALA A 2 6.93 -23.94 19.93
N LYS A 3 8.10 -23.31 20.16
CA LYS A 3 9.12 -23.83 21.09
C LYS A 3 8.69 -23.82 22.58
N ARG A 4 7.73 -22.97 22.94
CA ARG A 4 7.19 -22.89 24.32
C ARG A 4 6.16 -23.99 24.58
N GLU A 5 5.34 -24.30 23.58
CA GLU A 5 4.34 -25.36 23.65
C GLU A 5 5.01 -26.75 23.70
N GLU A 6 6.05 -26.94 22.90
CA GLU A 6 6.91 -28.13 22.92
C GLU A 6 7.56 -28.37 24.31
N LEU A 7 8.00 -27.31 24.99
CA LEU A 7 8.58 -27.41 26.32
C LEU A 7 7.54 -27.77 27.40
N ILE A 8 6.32 -27.24 27.28
CA ILE A 8 5.20 -27.54 28.19
C ILE A 8 4.77 -29.00 28.05
N GLU A 9 4.73 -29.53 26.83
CA GLU A 9 4.38 -30.93 26.57
C GLU A 9 5.43 -31.90 27.14
N ARG A 10 6.71 -31.57 27.01
CA ARG A 10 7.83 -32.33 27.61
C ARG A 10 7.75 -32.40 29.13
N LEU A 11 7.49 -31.26 29.77
CA LEU A 11 7.31 -31.19 31.22
C LEU A 11 6.12 -32.05 31.67
N LYS A 12 4.99 -31.98 30.97
CA LYS A 12 3.80 -32.81 31.27
C LYS A 12 4.03 -34.32 31.08
N CYS A 13 4.88 -34.74 30.14
CA CYS A 13 5.26 -36.15 29.97
C CYS A 13 6.09 -36.64 31.17
N VAL A 14 7.09 -35.86 31.56
CA VAL A 14 7.98 -36.19 32.69
C VAL A 14 7.21 -36.20 34.00
N GLU A 15 6.36 -35.20 34.24
CA GLU A 15 5.55 -35.06 35.45
C GLU A 15 4.59 -36.25 35.63
N ARG A 16 3.86 -36.66 34.58
CA ARG A 16 2.97 -37.83 34.64
C ARG A 16 3.69 -39.14 34.98
N ASN A 17 4.87 -39.37 34.41
CA ASN A 17 5.63 -40.61 34.65
C ASN A 17 6.31 -40.61 36.03
N LEU A 18 6.73 -39.44 36.54
CA LEU A 18 7.23 -39.32 37.91
C LEU A 18 6.13 -39.57 38.94
N GLU A 19 4.90 -39.14 38.66
CA GLU A 19 3.76 -39.28 39.59
C GLU A 19 3.26 -40.72 39.67
N SER A 20 3.23 -41.45 38.55
CA SER A 20 2.93 -42.90 38.55
C SER A 20 3.98 -43.70 39.33
N GLU A 21 5.24 -43.29 39.24
CA GLU A 21 6.33 -43.98 39.93
C GLU A 21 6.28 -43.81 41.44
N LYS A 22 5.97 -42.58 41.87
CA LYS A 22 5.88 -42.27 43.30
C LYS A 22 4.89 -43.21 43.99
N ILE A 23 3.79 -43.55 43.32
CA ILE A 23 2.77 -44.49 43.79
C ILE A 23 3.29 -45.93 43.85
N GLU A 24 4.14 -46.36 42.91
CA GLU A 24 4.72 -47.71 42.91
C GLU A 24 5.81 -47.87 43.99
N VAL A 25 6.68 -46.87 44.18
CA VAL A 25 7.77 -46.89 45.19
C VAL A 25 7.23 -46.82 46.62
N GLU A 26 6.10 -46.15 46.83
CA GLU A 26 5.41 -46.08 48.12
C GLU A 26 4.78 -47.43 48.52
N ASN A 27 4.39 -48.25 47.53
CA ASN A 27 3.81 -49.58 47.74
C ASN A 27 4.85 -50.73 47.77
N GLY A 28 6.11 -50.48 47.40
CA GLY A 28 7.20 -51.48 47.39
C GLY A 28 8.12 -51.41 48.62
N GLY A 29 8.54 -52.55 49.16
CA GLY A 29 9.47 -52.66 50.31
C GLY A 29 10.96 -52.67 49.92
N GLY A 30 11.84 -52.33 50.89
CA GLY A 30 13.31 -52.44 50.82
C GLY A 30 14.06 -51.21 50.25
N GLU A 31 15.05 -50.66 50.99
CA GLU A 31 15.71 -49.37 50.67
C GLU A 31 16.80 -49.46 49.58
N GLU A 32 17.47 -50.60 49.44
CA GLU A 32 18.55 -50.82 48.46
C GLU A 32 18.03 -51.13 47.04
N GLU A 33 16.93 -51.88 46.94
CA GLU A 33 16.29 -52.25 45.67
C GLU A 33 15.63 -51.03 44.99
N LYS A 34 15.14 -50.09 45.80
CA LYS A 34 14.56 -48.81 45.36
C LYS A 34 15.54 -47.93 44.58
N HIS A 35 16.82 -47.91 44.97
CA HIS A 35 17.83 -47.08 44.30
C HIS A 35 18.19 -47.58 42.90
N LEU A 36 18.21 -48.90 42.69
CA LEU A 36 18.49 -49.49 41.39
C LEU A 36 17.27 -49.37 40.46
N ALA A 37 16.06 -49.58 41.00
CA ALA A 37 14.81 -49.34 40.29
C ALA A 37 14.68 -47.88 39.84
N ALA A 38 14.92 -46.92 40.75
CA ALA A 38 14.88 -45.49 40.42
C ALA A 38 15.85 -45.09 39.31
N LYS A 39 17.05 -45.69 39.24
CA LYS A 39 18.01 -45.46 38.15
C LYS A 39 17.53 -46.03 36.81
N LEU A 40 17.03 -47.26 36.81
CA LEU A 40 16.48 -47.90 35.61
C LEU A 40 15.31 -47.10 35.03
N ILE A 41 14.48 -46.56 35.90
CA ILE A 41 13.28 -45.87 35.48
C ILE A 41 13.56 -44.41 35.11
N ALA A 42 14.48 -43.73 35.79
CA ALA A 42 15.01 -42.44 35.30
C ALA A 42 15.53 -42.57 33.86
N ASN A 43 16.27 -43.64 33.55
CA ASN A 43 16.70 -43.93 32.17
C ASN A 43 15.53 -44.20 31.22
N ARG A 44 14.47 -44.88 31.68
CA ARG A 44 13.26 -45.14 30.89
C ARG A 44 12.46 -43.86 30.60
N ILE A 45 12.35 -42.95 31.57
CA ILE A 45 11.69 -41.64 31.40
C ILE A 45 12.49 -40.75 30.45
N VAL A 46 13.82 -40.70 30.60
CA VAL A 46 14.69 -39.96 29.69
C VAL A 46 14.60 -40.53 28.27
N ALA A 47 14.63 -41.85 28.10
CA ALA A 47 14.47 -42.46 26.78
C ALA A 47 13.05 -42.26 26.19
N GLY A 48 12.02 -42.34 27.03
CA GLY A 48 10.61 -42.31 26.62
C GLY A 48 10.05 -40.92 26.38
N CYS A 49 10.44 -39.90 27.16
CA CYS A 49 9.93 -38.53 27.05
C CYS A 49 10.94 -37.55 26.46
N VAL A 50 12.25 -37.74 26.68
CA VAL A 50 13.29 -36.79 26.23
C VAL A 50 13.87 -37.19 24.86
N LEU A 51 14.21 -38.47 24.65
CA LEU A 51 14.74 -38.94 23.37
C LEU A 51 13.65 -39.10 22.28
N SER A 52 12.42 -39.47 22.66
CA SER A 52 11.31 -39.66 21.70
C SER A 52 10.83 -38.38 21.01
N GLN A 53 11.07 -37.21 21.62
CA GLN A 53 10.61 -35.89 21.20
C GLN A 53 11.67 -35.06 20.46
N VAL A 54 12.85 -35.62 20.15
CA VAL A 54 13.82 -34.99 19.23
C VAL A 54 13.44 -35.21 17.75
N ARG A 55 12.28 -35.83 17.47
CA ARG A 55 11.69 -35.81 16.12
C ARG A 55 11.02 -34.45 15.89
N ASP A 56 11.82 -33.48 15.46
CA ASP A 56 11.30 -32.24 14.89
C ASP A 56 10.51 -32.62 13.62
N GLU A 57 9.18 -32.45 13.61
CA GLU A 57 8.29 -32.78 12.46
C GLU A 57 8.79 -32.16 11.14
N ARG A 58 9.57 -31.07 11.25
CA ARG A 58 10.19 -30.38 10.12
C ARG A 58 11.37 -31.14 9.50
N MET A 59 11.81 -32.23 10.13
CA MET A 59 12.84 -33.14 9.66
C MET A 59 12.27 -34.48 9.17
N GLU A 60 10.94 -34.66 9.27
CA GLU A 60 10.26 -35.85 8.78
C GLU A 60 9.92 -35.73 7.29
N TRP A 61 9.95 -36.88 6.60
CA TRP A 61 9.62 -36.98 5.18
C TRP A 61 8.10 -36.92 4.97
N ASN A 62 7.57 -35.71 4.94
CA ASN A 62 6.20 -35.41 4.54
C ASN A 62 6.15 -34.88 3.10
N LEU A 63 5.01 -34.99 2.41
CA LEU A 63 4.86 -34.56 1.01
C LEU A 63 5.33 -33.11 0.77
N LYS A 64 4.97 -32.20 1.68
CA LYS A 64 5.39 -30.79 1.63
C LYS A 64 6.91 -30.64 1.73
N ASN A 65 7.52 -31.36 2.67
CA ASN A 65 8.95 -31.34 2.92
C ASN A 65 9.72 -31.97 1.76
N ALA A 66 9.21 -33.06 1.18
CA ALA A 66 9.78 -33.71 0.00
C ALA A 66 9.70 -32.81 -1.26
N ALA A 67 8.58 -32.11 -1.46
CA ALA A 67 8.44 -31.15 -2.56
C ALA A 67 9.42 -29.96 -2.40
N LEU A 68 9.59 -29.43 -1.19
CA LEU A 68 10.55 -28.38 -0.90
C LEU A 68 12.00 -28.85 -1.08
N PHE A 69 12.31 -30.09 -0.69
CA PHE A 69 13.60 -30.70 -0.93
C PHE A 69 13.90 -30.84 -2.43
N GLY A 70 12.96 -31.38 -3.21
CA GLY A 70 13.07 -31.48 -4.67
C GLY A 70 13.22 -30.11 -5.35
N PHE A 71 12.38 -29.14 -4.98
CA PHE A 71 12.48 -27.76 -5.47
C PHE A 71 13.82 -27.12 -5.11
N GLY A 72 14.32 -27.35 -3.89
CA GLY A 72 15.62 -26.88 -3.44
C GLY A 72 16.80 -27.45 -4.24
N ILE A 73 16.68 -28.68 -4.75
CA ILE A 73 17.66 -29.26 -5.68
C ILE A 73 17.57 -28.58 -7.04
N LEU A 74 16.37 -28.44 -7.61
CA LEU A 74 16.18 -27.81 -8.93
C LEU A 74 16.65 -26.35 -8.98
N THR A 75 16.39 -25.60 -7.90
CA THR A 75 16.77 -24.19 -7.78
C THR A 75 18.17 -23.98 -7.22
N THR A 76 18.88 -25.05 -6.87
CA THR A 76 20.20 -25.02 -6.21
C THR A 76 20.24 -24.26 -4.88
N LEU A 77 19.09 -24.01 -4.25
CA LEU A 77 19.01 -23.35 -2.94
C LEU A 77 19.55 -24.22 -1.81
N GLY A 78 19.24 -25.52 -1.85
CA GLY A 78 19.80 -26.51 -0.92
C GLY A 78 19.63 -26.17 0.57
N TYR A 79 18.40 -26.02 1.06
CA TYR A 79 18.13 -25.64 2.47
C TYR A 79 18.75 -26.55 3.56
N GLY A 80 19.23 -27.75 3.21
CA GLY A 80 19.99 -28.62 4.12
C GLY A 80 19.21 -29.17 5.32
N LYS A 81 17.91 -28.93 5.41
CA LYS A 81 17.08 -29.32 6.55
C LYS A 81 16.78 -30.82 6.55
N ILE A 82 16.57 -31.40 5.38
CA ILE A 82 16.29 -32.82 5.21
C ILE A 82 17.23 -33.33 4.12
N GLU A 83 17.88 -34.45 4.38
CA GLU A 83 18.83 -35.09 3.47
C GLU A 83 18.57 -36.59 3.36
N PRO A 84 18.78 -37.19 2.16
CA PRO A 84 18.66 -38.63 1.99
C PRO A 84 19.78 -39.33 2.75
N ARG A 85 19.41 -40.08 3.78
CA ARG A 85 20.35 -40.91 4.55
C ARG A 85 20.75 -42.19 3.82
N THR A 86 19.93 -42.65 2.86
CA THR A 86 20.18 -43.86 2.10
C THR A 86 21.10 -43.61 0.91
N THR A 87 21.98 -44.57 0.61
CA THR A 87 22.92 -44.48 -0.53
C THR A 87 22.17 -44.35 -1.87
N GLN A 88 21.08 -45.08 -2.04
CA GLN A 88 20.24 -45.01 -3.24
C GLN A 88 19.57 -43.63 -3.39
N GLY A 89 19.08 -43.04 -2.29
CA GLY A 89 18.47 -41.71 -2.30
C GLY A 89 19.46 -40.63 -2.70
N ARG A 90 20.70 -40.71 -2.22
CA ARG A 90 21.78 -39.79 -2.61
C ARG A 90 22.08 -39.87 -4.10
N LEU A 91 22.19 -41.09 -4.65
CA LEU A 91 22.44 -41.29 -6.07
C LEU A 91 21.30 -40.74 -6.94
N PHE A 92 20.04 -40.97 -6.54
CA PHE A 92 18.87 -40.39 -7.21
C PHE A 92 18.91 -38.85 -7.20
N THR A 93 19.24 -38.24 -6.06
CA THR A 93 19.36 -36.78 -5.94
C THR A 93 20.39 -36.20 -6.90
N VAL A 94 21.54 -36.88 -7.09
CA VAL A 94 22.57 -36.44 -8.05
C VAL A 94 22.04 -36.45 -9.49
N PHE A 95 21.41 -37.54 -9.92
CA PHE A 95 20.82 -37.62 -11.27
C PHE A 95 19.68 -36.61 -11.47
N TYR A 96 18.83 -36.45 -10.45
CA TYR A 96 17.74 -35.49 -10.46
C TYR A 96 18.25 -34.05 -10.59
N GLY A 97 19.32 -33.68 -9.88
CA GLY A 97 19.97 -32.38 -10.02
C GLY A 97 20.59 -32.16 -11.40
N PHE A 98 21.31 -33.17 -11.92
CA PHE A 98 22.00 -33.07 -13.20
C PHE A 98 21.05 -32.81 -14.38
N LEU A 99 19.90 -33.50 -14.44
CA LEU A 99 18.90 -33.29 -15.49
C LEU A 99 17.94 -32.14 -15.15
N GLY A 100 17.64 -31.95 -13.87
CA GLY A 100 16.63 -31.01 -13.40
C GLY A 100 17.07 -29.55 -13.53
N VAL A 101 18.29 -29.21 -13.09
CA VAL A 101 18.80 -27.82 -13.14
C VAL A 101 18.77 -27.24 -14.57
N PRO A 102 19.35 -27.88 -15.60
CA PRO A 102 19.31 -27.32 -16.95
C PRO A 102 17.87 -27.23 -17.49
N PHE A 103 17.02 -28.21 -17.18
CA PHE A 103 15.62 -28.18 -17.58
C PHE A 103 14.86 -27.01 -16.93
N THR A 104 15.08 -26.77 -15.64
CA THR A 104 14.50 -25.62 -14.91
C THR A 104 14.96 -24.29 -15.51
N VAL A 105 16.23 -24.15 -15.92
CA VAL A 105 16.73 -22.92 -16.56
C VAL A 105 16.05 -22.65 -17.92
N ILE A 106 15.86 -23.70 -18.73
CA ILE A 106 15.16 -23.58 -20.02
C ILE A 106 13.71 -23.15 -19.80
N ILE A 107 13.02 -23.77 -18.84
CA ILE A 107 11.66 -23.41 -18.46
C ILE A 107 11.62 -21.95 -17.98
N PHE A 108 12.52 -21.57 -17.07
CA PHE A 108 12.56 -20.24 -16.50
C PHE A 108 12.78 -19.15 -17.56
N THR A 109 13.61 -19.44 -18.57
CA THR A 109 13.82 -18.53 -19.71
C THR A 109 12.53 -18.29 -20.49
N ASN A 110 11.74 -19.34 -20.72
CA ASN A 110 10.45 -19.22 -21.40
C ASN A 110 9.42 -18.46 -20.55
N PHE A 111 9.33 -18.78 -19.25
CA PHE A 111 8.49 -18.03 -18.31
C PHE A 111 8.89 -16.55 -18.23
N GLY A 112 10.19 -16.25 -18.21
CA GLY A 112 10.71 -14.89 -18.21
C GLY A 112 10.24 -14.08 -19.43
N ARG A 113 10.18 -14.69 -20.62
CA ARG A 113 9.65 -14.03 -21.83
C ARG A 113 8.15 -13.73 -21.73
N VAL A 114 7.37 -14.68 -21.21
CA VAL A 114 5.92 -14.50 -21.00
C VAL A 114 5.64 -13.38 -20.01
N ILE A 115 6.46 -13.23 -18.97
CA ILE A 115 6.32 -12.19 -17.95
C ILE A 115 6.85 -10.83 -18.44
N TYR A 116 7.89 -10.82 -19.26
CA TYR A 116 8.50 -9.58 -19.77
C TYR A 116 7.55 -8.77 -20.65
N LEU A 117 6.81 -9.42 -21.56
CA LEU A 117 5.89 -8.74 -22.49
C LEU A 117 4.80 -7.89 -21.78
N PRO A 118 3.99 -8.42 -20.85
CA PRO A 118 2.97 -7.63 -20.17
C PRO A 118 3.59 -6.51 -19.31
N ILE A 119 4.74 -6.75 -18.68
CA ILE A 119 5.44 -5.72 -17.90
C ILE A 119 5.85 -4.54 -18.80
N VAL A 120 6.43 -4.84 -19.98
CA VAL A 120 6.81 -3.79 -20.93
C VAL A 120 5.60 -3.05 -21.47
N ILE A 121 4.50 -3.76 -21.77
CA ILE A 121 3.24 -3.13 -22.21
C ILE A 121 2.74 -2.16 -21.14
N VAL A 122 2.69 -2.58 -19.87
CA VAL A 122 2.27 -1.71 -18.76
C VAL A 122 3.19 -0.51 -18.61
N TYR A 123 4.51 -0.71 -18.71
CA TYR A 123 5.50 0.37 -18.62
C TYR A 123 5.32 1.40 -19.75
N ILE A 124 5.14 0.95 -20.99
CA ILE A 124 4.88 1.81 -22.14
C ILE A 124 3.53 2.55 -21.98
N CYS A 125 2.47 1.84 -21.58
CA CYS A 125 1.17 2.45 -21.31
C CYS A 125 1.26 3.54 -20.24
N PHE A 126 2.06 3.32 -19.20
CA PHE A 126 2.28 4.30 -18.15
C PHE A 126 3.01 5.56 -18.65
N ASP A 127 4.07 5.39 -19.45
CA ASP A 127 4.84 6.51 -20.01
C ASP A 127 4.02 7.34 -21.02
N ILE A 128 3.30 6.65 -21.90
CA ILE A 128 2.36 7.25 -22.85
C ILE A 128 1.26 8.00 -22.09
N GLY A 129 0.68 7.39 -21.04
CA GLY A 129 -0.30 8.01 -20.17
C GLY A 129 0.21 9.31 -19.55
N SER A 130 1.44 9.31 -19.02
CA SER A 130 2.10 10.50 -18.48
C SER A 130 2.22 11.61 -19.53
N THR A 131 2.55 11.27 -20.77
CA THR A 131 2.64 12.22 -21.88
C THR A 131 1.28 12.81 -22.26
N TYR A 132 0.22 12.00 -22.27
CA TYR A 132 -1.15 12.49 -22.51
C TYR A 132 -1.63 13.44 -21.41
N VAL A 133 -1.35 13.14 -20.13
CA VAL A 133 -1.72 14.01 -19.01
C VAL A 133 -1.02 15.37 -19.11
N LYS A 134 0.27 15.39 -19.45
CA LYS A 134 1.02 16.64 -19.69
C LYS A 134 0.41 17.47 -20.82
N LYS A 135 0.01 16.81 -21.91
CA LYS A 135 -0.61 17.46 -23.07
C LYS A 135 -2.01 18.00 -22.75
N LEU A 136 -2.80 17.26 -21.98
CA LEU A 136 -4.11 17.67 -21.50
C LEU A 136 -4.02 18.86 -20.55
N TYR A 137 -3.05 18.86 -19.63
CA TYR A 137 -2.82 19.98 -18.72
C TYR A 137 -2.46 21.26 -19.48
N TYR A 138 -1.62 21.17 -20.51
CA TYR A 138 -1.26 22.30 -21.37
C TYR A 138 -2.47 22.84 -22.16
N LEU A 139 -3.28 21.95 -22.74
CA LEU A 139 -4.52 22.32 -23.43
C LEU A 139 -5.54 22.97 -22.49
N GLY A 140 -5.69 22.46 -21.27
CA GLY A 140 -6.55 23.04 -20.23
C GLY A 140 -6.16 24.48 -19.91
N ARG A 141 -4.86 24.81 -19.88
CA ARG A 141 -4.38 26.19 -19.69
C ARG A 141 -4.78 27.10 -20.87
N LYS A 142 -4.70 26.61 -22.11
CA LYS A 142 -5.08 27.39 -23.30
C LYS A 142 -6.58 27.68 -23.36
N ILE A 143 -7.42 26.71 -22.98
CA ILE A 143 -8.87 26.88 -22.92
C ILE A 143 -9.26 27.92 -21.86
N ARG A 144 -8.64 27.91 -20.67
CA ARG A 144 -8.91 28.94 -19.65
C ARG A 144 -8.64 30.35 -20.16
N ASN A 145 -7.52 30.59 -20.84
CA ASN A 145 -7.22 31.92 -21.37
C ASN A 145 -8.24 32.39 -22.41
N ILE A 146 -8.66 31.50 -23.34
CA ILE A 146 -9.66 31.84 -24.36
C ILE A 146 -11.05 32.02 -23.74
N ALA A 147 -11.41 31.16 -22.77
CA ALA A 147 -12.69 31.23 -22.07
C ALA A 147 -12.80 32.51 -21.22
N SER A 148 -11.75 32.89 -20.49
CA SER A 148 -11.70 34.14 -19.72
C SER A 148 -11.88 35.38 -20.60
N ILE A 149 -11.23 35.42 -21.78
CA ILE A 149 -11.40 36.53 -22.74
C ILE A 149 -12.85 36.58 -23.28
N LYS A 150 -13.43 35.43 -23.64
CA LYS A 150 -14.80 35.36 -24.19
C LYS A 150 -15.88 35.73 -23.16
N ILE A 151 -15.70 35.33 -21.90
CA ILE A 151 -16.60 35.67 -20.79
C ILE A 151 -16.53 37.17 -20.49
N CYS A 152 -15.33 37.76 -20.46
CA CYS A 152 -15.14 39.19 -20.27
C CYS A 152 -15.85 40.02 -21.36
N LEU A 153 -15.71 39.64 -22.63
CA LEU A 153 -16.36 40.32 -23.77
C LEU A 153 -17.89 40.30 -23.68
N ARG A 154 -18.49 39.15 -23.33
CA ARG A 154 -19.96 39.03 -23.26
C ARG A 154 -20.57 39.80 -22.10
N VAL A 155 -19.89 39.82 -20.96
CA VAL A 155 -20.30 40.61 -19.80
C VAL A 155 -20.14 42.11 -20.12
N ARG A 156 -19.06 42.51 -20.78
CA ARG A 156 -18.81 43.91 -21.19
C ARG A 156 -19.94 44.47 -22.07
N GLU A 157 -20.41 43.73 -23.07
CA GLU A 157 -21.52 44.17 -23.93
C GLU A 157 -22.80 44.46 -23.15
N LEU A 158 -23.16 43.57 -22.20
CA LEU A 158 -24.33 43.76 -21.33
C LEU A 158 -24.14 44.96 -20.39
N LEU A 159 -22.95 45.10 -19.81
CA LEU A 159 -22.64 46.16 -18.86
C LEU A 159 -22.65 47.53 -19.54
N VAL A 160 -22.15 47.65 -20.78
CA VAL A 160 -22.21 48.89 -21.56
C VAL A 160 -23.66 49.28 -21.87
N ALA A 161 -24.51 48.32 -22.25
CA ALA A 161 -25.94 48.58 -22.48
C ALA A 161 -26.66 49.06 -21.21
N LEU A 162 -26.34 48.47 -20.05
CA LEU A 162 -26.87 48.89 -18.75
C LEU A 162 -26.31 50.25 -18.31
N GLY A 163 -25.01 50.50 -18.53
CA GLY A 163 -24.33 51.75 -18.18
C GLY A 163 -24.84 52.94 -18.97
N GLN A 164 -25.12 52.77 -20.27
CA GLN A 164 -25.75 53.79 -21.11
C GLN A 164 -27.15 54.18 -20.61
N ASN A 165 -27.91 53.24 -20.05
CA ASN A 165 -29.24 53.51 -19.51
C ASN A 165 -29.20 54.27 -18.16
N ILE A 166 -28.05 54.29 -17.50
CA ILE A 166 -27.81 54.98 -16.21
C ILE A 166 -26.97 56.27 -16.41
N GLY A 167 -26.54 56.57 -17.64
CA GLY A 167 -25.72 57.75 -17.95
C GLY A 167 -24.24 57.62 -17.60
N LEU A 168 -23.70 56.40 -17.48
CA LEU A 168 -22.29 56.14 -17.16
C LEU A 168 -21.41 56.02 -18.42
N GLU A 169 -20.26 56.69 -18.43
CA GLU A 169 -19.27 56.64 -19.52
C GLU A 169 -18.59 55.26 -19.62
N PRO A 170 -18.51 54.62 -20.82
CA PRO A 170 -18.02 53.25 -21.01
C PRO A 170 -16.54 53.00 -20.64
N ALA A 171 -15.75 54.07 -20.46
CA ALA A 171 -14.35 53.98 -20.03
C ALA A 171 -14.20 53.47 -18.59
N VAL A 172 -15.13 53.83 -17.69
CA VAL A 172 -15.06 53.45 -16.27
C VAL A 172 -15.44 51.99 -16.05
N LEU A 173 -16.30 51.42 -16.90
CA LEU A 173 -16.73 50.02 -16.80
C LEU A 173 -15.60 49.01 -17.10
N CYS A 174 -14.59 49.41 -17.86
CA CYS A 174 -13.47 48.53 -18.24
C CYS A 174 -12.41 48.38 -17.14
N ASP A 175 -12.39 49.29 -16.16
CA ASP A 175 -11.43 49.31 -15.04
C ASP A 175 -12.04 48.75 -13.73
N LEU A 176 -13.33 48.38 -13.76
CA LEU A 176 -14.01 47.76 -12.63
C LEU A 176 -13.60 46.29 -12.49
N ASP A 177 -12.65 46.05 -11.60
CA ASP A 177 -12.21 44.71 -11.21
C ASP A 177 -13.26 44.01 -10.33
N LEU A 178 -14.20 43.33 -11.00
CA LEU A 178 -15.36 42.70 -10.38
C LEU A 178 -14.97 41.55 -9.43
N GLU A 179 -13.82 40.88 -9.66
CA GLU A 179 -13.32 39.85 -8.73
C GLU A 179 -12.96 40.45 -7.38
N LYS A 180 -12.29 41.61 -7.39
CA LYS A 180 -11.90 42.33 -6.18
C LYS A 180 -13.11 42.91 -5.46
N LEU A 181 -14.09 43.43 -6.20
CA LEU A 181 -15.36 43.90 -5.65
C LEU A 181 -16.19 42.78 -5.02
N ILE A 182 -16.31 41.62 -5.69
CA ILE A 182 -17.02 40.45 -5.15
C ILE A 182 -16.30 39.93 -3.90
N SER A 183 -14.96 39.84 -3.92
CA SER A 183 -14.17 39.42 -2.76
C SER A 183 -14.33 40.37 -1.56
N ASN A 184 -14.31 41.69 -1.80
CA ASN A 184 -14.51 42.69 -0.76
C ASN A 184 -15.95 42.70 -0.23
N ALA A 185 -16.95 42.51 -1.09
CA ALA A 185 -18.36 42.44 -0.70
C ALA A 185 -18.67 41.20 0.16
N ILE A 186 -18.05 40.06 -0.15
CA ILE A 186 -18.16 38.83 0.68
C ILE A 186 -17.57 39.11 2.07
N GLN A 187 -16.41 39.76 2.16
CA GLN A 187 -15.77 40.09 3.43
C GLN A 187 -16.59 41.05 4.32
N VAL A 188 -17.36 41.95 3.71
CA VAL A 188 -18.31 42.81 4.44
C VAL A 188 -19.49 42.00 4.97
N LYS A 189 -20.03 41.08 4.15
CA LYS A 189 -21.10 40.17 4.59
C LYS A 189 -20.65 39.23 5.72
N GLU A 190 -19.38 38.83 5.71
CA GLU A 190 -18.74 38.04 6.78
C GLU A 190 -18.39 38.86 8.03
N GLY A 191 -18.71 40.17 8.06
CA GLY A 191 -18.47 41.04 9.21
C GLY A 191 -17.01 41.41 9.43
N ARG A 192 -16.12 41.07 8.50
CA ARG A 192 -14.67 41.39 8.57
C ARG A 192 -14.35 42.83 8.15
N LEU A 193 -15.26 43.47 7.41
CA LEU A 193 -15.18 44.86 6.98
C LEU A 193 -16.51 45.56 7.24
N ASN A 194 -16.46 46.77 7.80
CA ASN A 194 -17.67 47.55 8.09
C ASN A 194 -18.30 48.18 6.83
N ARG A 195 -17.52 48.32 5.74
CA ARG A 195 -17.94 48.90 4.46
C ARG A 195 -17.00 48.42 3.35
N VAL A 196 -17.52 48.34 2.12
CA VAL A 196 -16.69 48.11 0.93
C VAL A 196 -15.79 49.34 0.69
N PRO A 197 -14.45 49.19 0.61
CA PRO A 197 -13.54 50.29 0.30
C PRO A 197 -13.84 50.85 -1.09
N GLN A 198 -13.96 52.17 -1.22
CA GLN A 198 -14.21 52.84 -2.50
C GLN A 198 -12.90 52.90 -3.30
N THR A 199 -12.83 52.24 -4.45
CA THR A 199 -11.64 52.25 -5.32
C THR A 199 -11.73 53.26 -6.48
N HIS A 200 -12.89 53.88 -6.70
CA HIS A 200 -13.05 54.99 -7.65
C HIS A 200 -13.91 56.09 -7.03
N MET A 201 -13.36 57.31 -6.96
CA MET A 201 -14.10 58.54 -6.67
C MET A 201 -14.53 59.15 -8.00
N PHE A 202 -15.83 59.20 -8.29
CA PHE A 202 -16.33 60.01 -9.41
C PHE A 202 -16.21 61.49 -9.04
N PRO A 203 -15.57 62.34 -9.85
CA PRO A 203 -15.71 63.78 -9.69
C PRO A 203 -17.17 64.14 -9.99
N LEU A 204 -17.89 64.59 -8.96
CA LEU A 204 -19.22 65.16 -9.10
C LEU A 204 -19.08 66.57 -9.67
N GLU A 205 -18.98 66.69 -10.99
CA GLU A 205 -19.01 68.02 -11.65
C GLU A 205 -20.07 68.18 -12.75
N ASP A 206 -21.00 67.23 -12.93
CA ASP A 206 -22.05 67.35 -13.98
C ASP A 206 -23.51 67.24 -13.47
N PHE A 207 -23.77 67.59 -12.21
CA PHE A 207 -25.14 67.82 -11.74
C PHE A 207 -25.33 69.26 -11.25
N SER A 208 -25.30 70.23 -12.17
CA SER A 208 -25.86 71.57 -11.93
C SER A 208 -26.20 72.34 -13.23
N TYR A 209 -27.50 72.32 -13.57
CA TYR A 209 -28.33 73.36 -14.23
C TYR A 209 -28.06 73.88 -15.67
N GLY A 210 -29.10 73.72 -16.51
CA GLY A 210 -29.78 74.87 -17.14
C GLY A 210 -29.75 74.97 -18.67
N GLY A 211 -30.87 74.66 -19.34
CA GLY A 211 -31.03 74.83 -20.78
C GLY A 211 -32.49 74.77 -21.26
N ILE A 212 -33.16 75.91 -21.17
CA ILE A 212 -34.51 76.26 -21.64
C ILE A 212 -34.80 75.70 -23.04
N ILE A 213 -35.84 74.86 -23.18
CA ILE A 213 -36.52 74.65 -24.47
C ILE A 213 -37.78 75.52 -24.49
N ASN A 214 -37.67 76.62 -25.22
CA ASN A 214 -38.75 77.51 -25.62
C ASN A 214 -39.66 76.74 -26.60
N LEU A 215 -40.92 76.53 -26.24
CA LEU A 215 -41.96 76.05 -27.14
C LEU A 215 -42.50 77.25 -27.94
N ASN A 216 -42.16 77.29 -29.22
CA ASN A 216 -42.81 78.13 -30.23
C ASN A 216 -42.99 77.30 -31.51
N PHE A 217 -44.05 76.49 -31.54
CA PHE A 217 -45.13 76.47 -32.54
C PHE A 217 -46.11 75.34 -32.20
#